data_AF-A0A968FNH7-F1
#
_entry.id   AF-A0A968FNH7-F1
#
_cell.length_a   1.000
_cell.length_b   1.000
_cell.length_c   1.000
_cell.angle_alpha   90.00
_cell.angle_beta   90.00
_cell.angle_gamma   90.00
#
_symmetry.space_group_name_H-M   'P 1'
#
loop_
_entity.id
_entity.type
_entity.pdbx_description
1 polymer ?
#
loop_
_entity_poly.entity_id
_entity_poly.type
_entity_poly.pdbx_seq_one_letter_code
_entity_poly.pdbx_strand_id
1 'polypeptide(L)'
;MEKFPGKARPKWLLLRNSCVYDNPDDWRMPVKAARMYSGQFQGLFTTGGEVTNGFPKQIDFEELERSSDYTDEAIWENMMFGTPDEVIEKLKGYEQAGVDSFCYGADFGLEGKDARRSLELFITKVMPAFQ
;
A
#
# COMPACT_ATOMS: atom_id res chain seq x y z
N MET A 1 -10.97 6.66 -25.21
CA MET A 1 -12.18 5.85 -25.49
C MET A 1 -12.52 5.73 -26.98
N GLU A 2 -11.98 6.58 -27.85
CA GLU A 2 -12.21 6.53 -29.32
C GLU A 2 -11.89 5.20 -30.00
N LYS A 3 -11.05 4.35 -29.41
CA LYS A 3 -10.54 3.13 -30.07
C LYS A 3 -11.55 1.98 -30.14
N PHE A 4 -12.64 1.99 -29.36
CA PHE A 4 -13.64 0.90 -29.31
C PHE A 4 -15.08 1.42 -29.15
N PRO A 5 -15.68 1.99 -30.21
CA PRO A 5 -17.04 2.51 -30.16
C PRO A 5 -18.08 1.41 -29.87
N GLY A 6 -19.06 1.71 -29.02
CA GLY A 6 -20.19 0.82 -28.69
C GLY A 6 -19.87 -0.33 -27.72
N LYS A 7 -18.64 -0.41 -27.19
CA LYS A 7 -18.28 -1.39 -26.16
C LYS A 7 -18.39 -0.77 -24.76
N ALA A 8 -18.81 -1.58 -23.79
CA ALA A 8 -18.80 -1.18 -22.39
C ALA A 8 -17.37 -0.81 -21.96
N ARG A 9 -17.23 0.23 -21.14
CA ARG A 9 -15.93 0.60 -20.56
C ARG A 9 -15.40 -0.58 -19.72
N PRO A 10 -14.10 -0.94 -19.83
CA PRO A 10 -13.48 -1.89 -18.92
C PRO A 10 -13.60 -1.42 -17.46
N LYS A 11 -13.80 -2.36 -16.54
CA LYS A 11 -13.73 -2.07 -15.11
C LYS A 11 -12.28 -2.15 -14.64
N TRP A 12 -11.84 -1.15 -13.87
CA TRP A 12 -10.51 -1.09 -13.30
C TRP A 12 -10.56 -1.42 -11.82
N LEU A 13 -9.73 -2.38 -11.41
CA LEU A 13 -9.47 -2.66 -10.01
C LEU A 13 -8.08 -2.15 -9.65
N LEU A 14 -7.99 -1.40 -8.56
CA LEU A 14 -6.74 -0.92 -7.99
C LEU A 14 -6.40 -1.72 -6.72
N LEU A 15 -5.24 -2.36 -6.71
CA LEU A 15 -4.64 -2.93 -5.51
C LEU A 15 -3.58 -1.97 -4.98
N ARG A 16 -3.63 -1.66 -3.68
CA ARG A 16 -2.59 -0.90 -2.98
C ARG A 16 -2.33 -1.48 -1.59
N ASN A 17 -1.07 -1.47 -1.16
CA ASN A 17 -0.73 -1.68 0.25
C ASN A 17 -1.48 -0.65 1.09
N SER A 18 -2.21 -1.14 2.08
CA SER A 18 -3.19 -0.36 2.82
C SER A 18 -3.01 -0.54 4.32
N CYS A 19 -3.01 0.58 5.04
CA CYS A 19 -2.97 0.62 6.49
C CYS A 19 -3.71 1.86 7.00
N VAL A 20 -4.84 1.64 7.65
CA VAL A 20 -5.63 2.64 8.35
C VAL A 20 -5.23 2.63 9.83
N TYR A 21 -4.93 3.79 10.39
CA TYR A 21 -4.58 3.96 11.81
C TYR A 21 -5.42 5.06 12.47
N ASP A 22 -5.62 4.96 13.78
CA ASP A 22 -6.45 5.93 14.52
C ASP A 22 -5.67 7.20 14.87
N ASN A 23 -4.39 7.05 15.20
CA ASN A 23 -3.52 8.15 15.59
C ASN A 23 -2.63 8.57 14.41
N PRO A 24 -2.67 9.83 13.96
CA PRO A 24 -1.77 10.33 12.92
C PRO A 24 -0.28 10.04 13.17
N ASP A 25 0.15 9.98 14.43
CA ASP A 25 1.54 9.69 14.80
C ASP A 25 1.98 8.24 14.49
N ASP A 26 1.04 7.33 14.20
CA ASP A 26 1.32 5.93 13.90
C ASP A 26 1.78 5.70 12.45
N TRP A 27 1.86 6.75 11.62
CA TRP A 27 2.18 6.67 10.19
C TRP A 27 3.49 5.96 9.86
N ARG A 28 4.47 5.98 10.78
CA ARG A 28 5.78 5.31 10.61
C ARG A 28 5.69 3.79 10.66
N MET A 29 4.68 3.24 11.36
CA MET A 29 4.51 1.79 11.52
C MET A 29 4.33 1.08 10.16
N PRO A 30 3.35 1.46 9.31
CA PRO A 30 3.18 0.81 8.01
C PRO A 30 4.30 1.14 7.03
N VAL A 31 4.92 2.32 7.13
CA VAL A 31 6.09 2.68 6.32
C VAL A 31 7.26 1.75 6.60
N LYS A 32 7.57 1.50 7.88
CA LYS A 32 8.63 0.57 8.26
C LYS A 32 8.38 -0.84 7.74
N ALA A 33 7.14 -1.34 7.86
CA ALA A 33 6.76 -2.64 7.31
C ALA A 33 6.95 -2.71 5.80
N ALA A 34 6.45 -1.70 5.07
CA ALA A 34 6.60 -1.60 3.62
C ALA A 34 8.06 -1.54 3.19
N ARG A 35 8.91 -0.80 3.90
CA ARG A 35 10.36 -0.73 3.63
C ARG A 35 11.03 -2.09 3.81
N MET A 36 10.75 -2.79 4.91
CA MET A 36 11.30 -4.12 5.14
C MET A 36 10.88 -5.10 4.04
N TYR A 37 9.61 -5.05 3.63
CA TYR A 37 9.09 -5.85 2.53
C TYR A 37 9.77 -5.52 1.20
N SER A 38 9.88 -4.24 0.85
CA SER A 38 10.55 -3.79 -0.38
C SER A 38 12.03 -4.18 -0.40
N GLY A 39 12.75 -4.05 0.71
CA GLY A 39 14.15 -4.46 0.81
C GLY A 39 14.35 -5.96 0.64
N GLN A 40 13.47 -6.79 1.22
CA GLN A 40 13.48 -8.24 1.00
C GLN A 40 13.16 -8.59 -0.46
N PHE A 41 12.15 -7.95 -1.02
CA PHE A 41 11.75 -8.18 -2.41
C PHE A 41 12.87 -7.80 -3.38
N GLN A 42 13.53 -6.66 -3.19
CA GLN A 42 14.68 -6.28 -4.01
C GLN A 42 15.88 -7.23 -3.82
N GLY A 43 16.10 -7.70 -2.60
CA GLY A 43 17.14 -8.67 -2.28
C GLY A 43 17.08 -9.95 -3.12
N LEU A 44 15.88 -10.38 -3.55
CA LEU A 44 15.72 -11.51 -4.47
C LEU A 44 16.47 -11.30 -5.79
N PHE A 45 16.57 -10.06 -6.27
CA PHE A 45 17.18 -9.73 -7.56
C PHE A 45 18.67 -9.41 -7.46
N THR A 46 19.16 -9.04 -6.27
CA THR A 46 20.52 -8.50 -6.10
C THR A 46 21.46 -9.38 -5.28
N THR A 47 20.94 -10.22 -4.38
CA THR A 47 21.76 -11.02 -3.45
C THR A 47 22.09 -12.43 -3.96
N GLY A 48 21.83 -12.70 -5.24
CA GLY A 48 21.94 -14.05 -5.80
C GLY A 48 20.86 -15.02 -5.31
N GLY A 49 19.78 -14.50 -4.70
CA GLY A 49 18.63 -15.28 -4.27
C GLY A 49 18.84 -16.07 -2.98
N GLU A 50 19.73 -15.62 -2.09
CA GLU A 50 19.90 -16.24 -0.76
C GLU A 50 18.62 -16.08 0.07
N VAL A 51 18.07 -17.22 0.52
CA VAL A 51 16.82 -17.28 1.29
C VAL A 51 17.04 -18.09 2.57
N THR A 52 16.71 -17.50 3.72
CA THR A 52 16.74 -18.17 5.03
C THR A 52 15.33 -18.18 5.62
N ASN A 53 14.78 -19.36 5.93
CA ASN A 53 13.42 -19.54 6.46
C ASN A 53 12.32 -18.89 5.62
N GLY A 54 12.47 -18.87 4.29
CA GLY A 54 11.52 -18.26 3.37
C GLY A 54 11.67 -16.74 3.22
N PHE A 55 12.63 -16.12 3.90
CA PHE A 55 12.92 -14.69 3.77
C PHE A 55 14.20 -14.46 2.95
N PRO A 56 14.13 -13.69 1.86
CA PRO A 56 15.31 -13.25 1.13
C PRO A 56 16.19 -12.38 2.02
N LYS A 57 17.49 -12.39 1.77
CA LYS A 57 18.41 -11.46 2.39
C LYS A 57 18.00 -10.02 2.07
N GLN A 58 17.81 -9.21 3.10
CA GLN A 58 17.55 -7.78 2.94
C GLN A 58 18.78 -7.09 2.34
N ILE A 59 18.55 -6.22 1.36
CA ILE A 59 19.55 -5.23 0.97
C ILE A 59 19.67 -4.15 2.05
N ASP A 60 20.78 -3.41 2.02
CA ASP A 60 20.97 -2.29 2.93
C ASP A 60 19.89 -1.21 2.68
N PHE A 61 19.27 -0.75 3.76
CA PHE A 61 18.28 0.32 3.70
C PHE A 61 18.88 1.63 3.19
N GLU A 62 20.16 1.89 3.47
CA GLU A 62 20.87 3.05 2.93
C GLU A 62 20.99 3.00 1.41
N GLU A 63 21.11 1.81 0.82
CA GLU A 63 21.15 1.62 -0.63
C GLU A 63 19.77 1.86 -1.26
N LEU A 64 18.70 1.46 -0.57
CA LEU A 64 17.32 1.66 -0.99
C LEU A 64 16.90 3.15 -0.96
N GLU A 65 17.32 3.89 0.07
CA GLU A 65 17.02 5.34 0.22
C GLU A 65 17.69 6.22 -0.85
N ARG A 66 18.67 5.72 -1.59
CA ARG A 66 19.27 6.45 -2.71
C ARG A 66 18.27 6.68 -3.85
N SER A 67 17.19 5.92 -3.88
CA SER A 67 16.05 6.17 -4.75
C SER A 67 15.01 7.02 -4.00
N SER A 68 14.64 8.15 -4.60
CA SER A 68 13.62 9.07 -4.09
C SER A 68 12.28 8.40 -3.82
N ASP A 69 12.00 7.26 -4.47
CA ASP A 69 10.73 6.55 -4.36
C ASP A 69 10.62 5.71 -3.08
N TYR A 70 11.72 5.54 -2.34
CA TYR A 70 11.78 4.72 -1.13
C TYR A 70 12.08 5.50 0.15
N THR A 71 11.98 6.84 0.11
CA THR A 71 11.95 7.63 1.34
C THR A 71 10.69 7.31 2.13
N ASP A 72 10.73 7.53 3.45
CA ASP A 72 9.58 7.30 4.33
C ASP A 72 8.36 8.10 3.86
N GLU A 73 8.58 9.36 3.47
CA GLU A 73 7.56 10.28 2.99
C GLU A 73 6.97 9.82 1.66
N ALA A 74 7.81 9.39 0.71
CA ALA A 74 7.34 8.90 -0.59
C ALA A 74 6.51 7.62 -0.44
N ILE A 75 6.90 6.71 0.45
CA ILE A 75 6.12 5.49 0.73
C ILE A 75 4.78 5.86 1.36
N TRP A 76 4.78 6.73 2.37
CA TRP A 76 3.56 7.18 3.04
C TRP A 76 2.60 7.90 2.08
N GLU A 77 3.12 8.77 1.22
CA GLU A 77 2.33 9.53 0.24
C GLU A 77 1.72 8.61 -0.81
N ASN A 78 2.52 7.71 -1.40
CA ASN A 78 2.11 6.88 -2.53
C ASN A 78 1.28 5.64 -2.16
N MET A 79 1.35 5.17 -0.91
CA MET A 79 0.57 4.04 -0.43
C MET A 79 -0.76 4.48 0.21
N MET A 80 -1.67 3.52 0.41
CA MET A 80 -2.95 3.77 1.09
C MET A 80 -2.79 3.72 2.61
N PHE A 81 -1.85 4.53 3.11
CA PHE A 81 -1.58 4.72 4.54
C PHE A 81 -2.18 6.04 5.00
N GLY A 82 -2.86 6.03 6.14
CA GLY A 82 -3.52 7.23 6.67
C GLY A 82 -4.48 6.92 7.82
N THR A 83 -4.99 7.99 8.42
CA THR A 83 -6.23 7.99 9.17
C THR A 83 -7.43 7.66 8.26
N PRO A 84 -8.61 7.32 8.81
CA PRO A 84 -9.79 7.07 7.99
C PRO A 84 -10.10 8.22 7.01
N ASP A 85 -10.00 9.47 7.46
CA ASP A 85 -10.30 10.65 6.62
C ASP A 85 -9.28 10.81 5.49
N GLU A 86 -7.98 10.68 5.78
CA GLU A 86 -6.92 10.73 4.76
C GLU A 86 -7.05 9.61 3.72
N VAL A 87 -7.41 8.40 4.16
CA VAL A 87 -7.63 7.25 3.27
C VAL A 87 -8.87 7.48 2.40
N ILE A 88 -9.94 8.06 2.94
CA ILE A 88 -11.13 8.45 2.16
C ILE A 88 -10.75 9.48 1.09
N GLU A 89 -9.98 10.52 1.44
CA GLU A 89 -9.56 11.54 0.46
C GLU A 89 -8.73 10.93 -0.67
N LYS A 90 -7.73 10.08 -0.34
CA LYS A 90 -6.93 9.36 -1.34
C LYS A 90 -7.80 8.48 -2.26
N LEU A 91 -8.76 7.74 -1.70
CA LEU A 91 -9.67 6.88 -2.49
C LEU A 91 -10.61 7.69 -3.39
N LYS A 92 -11.11 8.85 -2.94
CA LYS A 92 -11.90 9.77 -3.79
C LYS A 92 -11.09 10.26 -4.99
N GLY A 93 -9.78 10.46 -4.83
CA GLY A 93 -8.89 10.75 -5.96
C GLY A 93 -8.91 9.64 -7.02
N TYR A 94 -8.86 8.37 -6.61
CA TYR A 94 -8.94 7.23 -7.52
C TYR A 94 -10.32 7.05 -8.15
N GLU A 95 -11.39 7.28 -7.38
CA GLU A 95 -12.77 7.29 -7.89
C GLU A 95 -12.93 8.33 -9.02
N GLN A 96 -12.45 9.56 -8.79
CA GLN A 96 -12.45 10.64 -9.79
C GLN A 96 -11.60 10.28 -11.03
N ALA A 97 -10.53 9.51 -10.85
CA ALA A 97 -9.71 8.99 -11.95
C ALA A 97 -10.38 7.83 -12.73
N GLY A 98 -11.55 7.34 -12.29
CA GLY A 98 -12.33 6.30 -12.97
C GLY A 98 -12.01 4.87 -12.54
N VAL A 99 -11.43 4.67 -11.36
CA VAL A 99 -11.26 3.34 -10.74
C VAL A 99 -12.62 2.84 -10.25
N ASP A 100 -12.98 1.60 -10.61
CA ASP A 100 -14.28 1.02 -10.29
C ASP A 100 -14.28 0.21 -8.99
N SER A 101 -13.13 -0.31 -8.58
CA SER A 101 -12.99 -1.21 -7.44
C SER A 101 -11.66 -1.04 -6.78
N PHE A 102 -11.65 -1.09 -5.46
CA PHE A 102 -10.44 -1.05 -4.66
C PHE A 102 -10.21 -2.40 -4.00
N CYS A 103 -8.98 -2.91 -4.08
CA CYS A 103 -8.53 -4.10 -3.39
C CYS A 103 -7.58 -3.71 -2.27
N TYR A 104 -7.95 -4.10 -1.06
CA TYR A 104 -7.20 -3.82 0.16
C TYR A 104 -5.98 -4.75 0.25
N GLY A 105 -4.77 -4.23 0.02
CA GLY A 105 -3.52 -4.99 0.12
C GLY A 105 -2.99 -5.01 1.55
N ALA A 106 -2.99 -6.18 2.19
CA ALA A 106 -2.56 -6.38 3.58
C ALA A 106 -1.25 -7.20 3.71
N ASP A 107 -0.64 -7.53 2.58
CA ASP A 107 0.39 -8.57 2.42
C ASP A 107 1.83 -8.02 2.39
N PHE A 108 2.10 -6.96 3.15
CA PHE A 108 3.40 -6.28 3.17
C PHE A 108 4.10 -6.33 4.54
N GLY A 109 3.77 -7.32 5.37
CA GLY A 109 4.50 -7.61 6.61
C GLY A 109 4.07 -6.81 7.85
N LEU A 110 2.85 -6.29 7.89
CA LEU A 110 2.26 -5.74 9.12
C LEU A 110 2.16 -6.83 10.20
N GLU A 111 2.30 -6.45 11.48
CA GLU A 111 1.99 -7.38 12.57
C GLU A 111 0.49 -7.73 12.54
N GLY A 112 0.15 -8.97 12.87
CA GLY A 112 -1.22 -9.45 12.76
C GLY A 112 -2.24 -8.70 13.63
N LYS A 113 -1.81 -8.02 14.70
CA LYS A 113 -2.69 -7.15 15.50
C LYS A 113 -3.00 -5.84 14.76
N ASP A 114 -2.00 -5.25 14.13
CA ASP A 114 -2.09 -3.97 13.45
C ASP A 114 -2.84 -4.13 12.11
N ALA A 115 -2.56 -5.21 11.38
CA ALA A 115 -3.31 -5.56 10.17
C ALA A 115 -4.80 -5.76 10.44
N ARG A 116 -5.17 -6.42 11.55
CA ARG A 116 -6.57 -6.60 11.95
C ARG A 116 -7.22 -5.29 12.35
N ARG A 117 -6.55 -4.47 13.16
CA ARG A 117 -7.07 -3.15 13.56
C ARG A 117 -7.29 -2.25 12.35
N SER A 118 -6.33 -2.25 11.44
CA SER A 118 -6.41 -1.50 10.19
C SER A 118 -7.59 -1.93 9.32
N LEU A 119 -7.80 -3.24 9.14
CA LEU A 119 -8.94 -3.75 8.39
C LEU A 119 -10.28 -3.42 9.06
N GLU A 120 -10.36 -3.51 10.39
CA GLU A 120 -11.55 -3.09 11.15
C GLU A 120 -11.88 -1.62 10.91
N LEU A 121 -10.88 -0.73 10.96
CA LEU A 121 -11.06 0.70 10.69
C LEU A 121 -11.47 0.94 9.24
N PHE A 122 -10.86 0.25 8.29
CA PHE A 122 -11.26 0.34 6.89
C PHE A 122 -12.73 -0.02 6.69
N ILE A 123 -13.18 -1.15 7.26
CA ILE A 123 -14.56 -1.62 7.14
C ILE A 123 -15.55 -0.67 7.83
N THR A 124 -15.21 -0.18 9.03
CA THR A 124 -16.17 0.55 9.88
C THR A 124 -16.16 2.06 9.66
N LYS A 125 -15.07 2.63 9.13
CA LYS A 125 -14.88 4.09 8.99
C LYS A 125 -14.69 4.54 7.54
N VAL A 126 -13.99 3.75 6.72
CA VAL A 126 -13.66 4.14 5.34
C VAL A 126 -14.73 3.67 4.35
N MET A 127 -15.07 2.38 4.35
CA MET A 127 -16.04 1.81 3.40
C MET A 127 -17.41 2.52 3.37
N PRO A 128 -17.99 2.99 4.50
CA PRO A 128 -19.27 3.70 4.48
C PRO A 128 -19.27 5.00 3.66
N ALA A 129 -18.12 5.59 3.37
CA ALA A 129 -18.02 6.81 2.56
C ALA A 129 -18.22 6.57 1.04
N PHE A 130 -18.27 5.31 0.59
CA PHE A 130 -18.32 4.91 -0.82
C PHE A 130 -19.52 4.00 -1.16
N GLN A 131 -20.57 4.02 -0.32
CA GLN A 131 -21.81 3.25 -0.51
C GLN A 131 -22.83 3.96 -1.38
#